data_AF-A0AAE4SCU4-F1
#
_entry.id   AF-A0AAE4SCU4-F1
#
_cell.length_a   1.000
_cell.length_b   1.000
_cell.length_c   1.000
_cell.angle_alpha   90.00
_cell.angle_beta   90.00
_cell.angle_gamma   90.00
#
_symmetry.space_group_name_H-M   'P 1'
#
loop_
_entity.id
_entity.type
_entity.pdbx_description
1 polymer ?
#
loop_
_entity_poly.entity_id
_entity_poly.type
_entity_poly.pdbx_seq_one_letter_code
_entity_poly.pdbx_strand_id
1 'polypeptide(L)' 'MRWYQYPELADRAALMELLRAGMSVKEICQHVGCTKTAVASAMLNHGIHRPFVDGVTEELKRRLRL' A
#
# COMPACT_ATOMS: atom_id res chain seq x y z
N MET A 1 8.48 -12.31 6.37
CA MET A 1 9.20 -11.36 5.49
C MET A 1 9.38 -10.06 6.23
N ARG A 2 10.55 -9.42 6.14
CA ARG A 2 10.84 -8.17 6.85
C ARG A 2 10.75 -6.99 5.88
N TRP A 3 10.08 -5.93 6.28
CA TRP A 3 9.74 -4.80 5.41
C TRP A 3 10.96 -3.97 4.98
N TYR A 4 11.98 -3.86 5.84
CA TYR A 4 13.21 -3.14 5.54
C TYR A 4 14.12 -3.81 4.51
N GLN A 5 13.77 -5.02 4.05
CA GLN A 5 14.47 -5.68 2.95
C GLN A 5 14.06 -5.12 1.58
N TYR A 6 12.99 -4.32 1.53
CA TYR A 6 12.48 -3.67 0.33
C TYR A 6 12.79 -2.16 0.42
N PRO A 7 13.67 -1.60 -0.42
CA PRO A 7 14.06 -0.19 -0.36
C PRO A 7 12.86 0.77 -0.40
N GLU A 8 11.82 0.42 -1.16
CA GLU A 8 10.59 1.19 -1.35
C GLU A 8 9.70 1.23 -0.10
N LEU A 9 9.82 0.22 0.77
CA LEU A 9 9.17 0.18 2.08
C LEU A 9 10.07 0.70 3.20
N ALA A 10 11.39 0.57 3.04
CA ALA A 10 12.37 1.05 3.99
C ALA A 10 12.43 2.58 4.01
N ASP A 11 12.27 3.22 2.85
CA ASP A 11 12.20 4.68 2.73
C ASP A 11 10.76 5.17 2.87
N ARG A 12 10.55 6.05 3.86
CA ARG A 12 9.28 6.72 4.11
C ARG A 12 8.84 7.57 2.91
N ALA A 13 9.77 8.25 2.25
CA ALA A 13 9.44 9.13 1.13
C ALA A 13 8.95 8.30 -0.07
N ALA A 14 9.66 7.23 -0.42
CA ALA A 14 9.26 6.30 -1.47
C ALA A 14 7.87 5.67 -1.20
N LEU A 15 7.64 5.19 0.03
CA LEU A 15 6.34 4.64 0.41
C LEU A 15 5.22 5.69 0.33
N MET A 16 5.50 6.93 0.69
CA MET A 16 4.55 8.04 0.56
C MET A 16 4.27 8.41 -0.90
N GLU A 17 5.25 8.33 -1.79
CA GLU A 17 5.06 8.57 -3.23
C GLU A 17 4.14 7.51 -3.84
N LEU A 18 4.36 6.22 -3.50
CA LEU A 18 3.48 5.13 -3.93
C LEU A 18 2.03 5.33 -3.44
N LEU A 19 1.87 5.78 -2.19
CA LEU A 19 0.55 6.09 -1.63
C LEU A 19 -0.09 7.33 -2.27
N ARG A 20 0.71 8.37 -2.58
CA ARG A 20 0.26 9.59 -3.29
C ARG A 20 -0.12 9.33 -4.73
N ALA A 21 0.52 8.35 -5.37
CA ALA A 21 0.13 7.84 -6.69
C ALA A 21 -1.23 7.11 -6.68
N GLY A 22 -1.88 7.01 -5.51
CA GLY A 22 -3.19 6.38 -5.36
C GLY A 22 -3.11 4.86 -5.24
N MET A 23 -1.92 4.26 -5.21
CA MET A 23 -1.77 2.82 -5.14
C MET A 23 -2.32 2.29 -3.81
N SER A 24 -3.16 1.26 -3.90
CA SER A 24 -3.63 0.49 -2.76
C SER A 24 -2.48 -0.33 -2.16
N VAL A 25 -2.61 -0.73 -0.89
CA VAL A 25 -1.66 -1.67 -0.26
C VAL A 25 -1.49 -2.93 -1.10
N LYS A 26 -2.56 -3.42 -1.74
CA LYS A 26 -2.50 -4.59 -2.64
C LYS A 26 -1.64 -4.32 -3.88
N GLU A 27 -1.83 -3.17 -4.52
CA GLU A 27 -1.03 -2.77 -5.69
C GLU A 27 0.42 -2.54 -5.31
N ILE A 28 0.69 -1.92 -4.15
CA ILE A 28 2.05 -1.76 -3.60
C ILE A 28 2.70 -3.12 -3.36
N CYS A 29 1.97 -4.09 -2.79
CA CYS A 29 2.46 -5.46 -2.62
C CYS A 29 2.85 -6.10 -3.95
N GLN A 30 2.00 -5.96 -4.97
CA GLN A 30 2.25 -6.52 -6.30
C GLN A 30 3.41 -5.81 -7.01
N HIS A 31 3.50 -4.50 -6.86
CA HIS A 31 4.54 -3.68 -7.48
C HIS A 31 5.92 -3.95 -6.89
N VAL A 32 6.01 -4.00 -5.56
CA VAL A 32 7.28 -4.23 -4.83
C VAL A 32 7.62 -5.72 -4.72
N GLY A 33 6.66 -6.62 -4.98
CA GLY A 33 6.84 -8.06 -4.81
C GLY A 33 6.90 -8.49 -3.34
N CYS A 34 6.20 -7.78 -2.46
CA CYS A 34 6.20 -8.01 -1.01
C CYS A 34 4.83 -8.47 -0.49
N THR A 35 4.78 -8.86 0.79
CA THR A 35 3.52 -9.24 1.45
C THR A 35 2.79 -8.05 2.05
N LYS A 36 1.46 -8.15 2.17
CA LYS A 36 0.62 -7.15 2.85
C LYS A 36 1.10 -6.84 4.27
N THR A 37 1.59 -7.85 4.97
CA THR A 37 2.17 -7.71 6.31
C THR A 37 3.44 -6.87 6.30
N ALA A 38 4.30 -6.99 5.28
CA ALA A 38 5.49 -6.15 5.15
C ALA A 38 5.10 -4.69 4.92
N VAL A 39 4.14 -4.42 4.03
CA VAL A 39 3.64 -3.05 3.79
C VAL A 39 3.01 -2.46 5.06
N ALA A 40 2.15 -3.22 5.75
CA ALA A 40 1.50 -2.77 6.98
C ALA A 40 2.53 -2.45 8.09
N SER A 41 3.55 -3.30 8.26
CA SER A 41 4.64 -3.03 9.22
C SER A 41 5.46 -1.81 8.84
N ALA A 42 5.76 -1.60 7.56
CA ALA A 42 6.46 -0.39 7.10
C ALA A 42 5.63 0.87 7.38
N MET A 43 4.34 0.85 7.06
CA MET A 43 3.43 1.97 7.31
C MET A 43 3.35 2.30 8.80
N LEU A 44 3.21 1.29 9.66
CA LEU A 44 3.20 1.48 11.11
C LEU A 44 4.53 2.06 11.61
N ASN A 45 5.66 1.53 11.14
CA ASN A 45 6.99 1.99 11.53
C ASN A 45 7.27 3.44 11.11
N HIS A 46 6.77 3.84 9.93
CA HIS A 46 6.94 5.19 9.39
C HIS A 46 5.89 6.20 9.87
N GLY A 47 4.99 5.77 10.77
CA GLY A 47 3.88 6.61 11.28
C GLY A 47 2.86 6.98 10.20
N ILE A 48 2.76 6.18 9.14
CA ILE A 48 1.81 6.40 8.04
C ILE A 48 0.47 5.76 8.42
N HIS A 49 -0.40 6.56 9.00
CA HIS A 49 -1.78 6.16 9.24
C HIS A 49 -2.58 6.35 7.94
N ARG A 50 -2.86 5.25 7.24
CA ARG A 50 -3.89 5.30 6.19
C ARG A 50 -5.24 5.47 6.89
N PRO A 51 -6.09 6.43 6.51
CA PRO A 51 -7.52 6.22 6.69
C PRO A 51 -7.84 4.93 5.93
N PHE A 52 -8.39 3.96 6.65
CA PHE A 52 -8.77 2.66 6.13
C PHE A 52 -9.90 2.88 5.12
N VAL A 53 -9.57 3.23 3.88
CA VAL A 53 -10.49 3.08 2.75
C VAL A 53 -10.46 1.62 2.38
N ASP A 54 -11.25 0.85 3.14
CA ASP A 54 -11.61 -0.50 2.77
C ASP A 54 -12.26 -0.48 1.39
N GLY A 55 -11.87 -1.44 0.58
CA GLY A 55 -11.69 -1.24 -0.85
C GLY A 55 -12.92 -0.75 -1.62
N VAL A 56 -12.71 0.24 -2.49
CA VAL A 56 -13.19 0.15 -3.87
C VAL A 56 -12.22 0.90 -4.80
N THR A 57 -11.52 0.17 -5.67
CA THR A 57 -10.99 0.77 -6.91
C THR A 57 -12.13 0.83 -7.94
N GLU A 58 -12.24 1.95 -8.65
CA GLU A 58 -13.37 2.38 -9.49
C GLU A 58 -13.89 1.34 -10.51
N GLU A 59 -13.03 0.43 -10.97
CA GLU A 59 -13.39 -0.68 -11.87
C GLU A 59 -14.42 -1.66 -11.25
N LEU A 60 -14.37 -1.86 -9.92
CA LEU A 60 -15.25 -2.79 -9.19
C LEU A 60 -16.61 -2.15 -8.85
N LYS A 61 -16.66 -0.83 -8.59
CA LYS A 61 -17.89 -0.01 -8.50
C LYS A 61 -18.67 -0.04 -9.82
N ARG A 62 -17.94 0.07 -10.93
CA ARG A 62 -18.51 0.03 -12.28
C ARG A 62 -19.12 -1.32 -12.63
N ARG A 63 -18.48 -2.42 -12.25
CA ARG A 63 -18.99 -3.78 -12.55
C ARG A 63 -20.17 -4.21 -11.65
N LEU A 64 -20.35 -3.60 -10.49
CA LEU A 64 -21.31 -4.08 -9.49
C LEU A 64 -22.74 -3.50 -9.57
N ARG A 65 -23.07 -2.48 -10.39
CA ARG A 65 -24.40 -1.81 -10.46
C ARG A 65 -25.22 -1.96 -9.17
N LEU A 66 -24.88 -1.21 -8.12
CA LEU A 66 -25.79 -1.07 -6.98
C LEU A 66 -27.17 -0.57 -7.45
#